data_AF-A0A940NDW8-F1
#
_entry.id   AF-A0A940NDW8-F1
#
_cell.length_a   1.000
_cell.length_b   1.000
_cell.length_c   1.000
_cell.angle_alpha   90.00
_cell.angle_beta   90.00
_cell.angle_gamma   90.00
#
_symmetry.space_group_name_H-M   'P 1'
#
loop_
_entity.id
_entity.type
_entity.pdbx_description
1 polymer ?
#
loop_
_entity_poly.entity_id
_entity_poly.type
_entity_poly.pdbx_seq_one_letter_code
_entity_poly.pdbx_strand_id
1 'polypeptide(L)'
;MEHALLAVAAKTYDFVTPVTHRAPLLCFTQKPGLTPHCRCDFMLTKSKFLEKLAVFGRNHPRARSYDRVISIGSNCEVTWNIRHHFKTGKAYPFDWWMTPFHALLDVLDARFSGLFEPSNLSVPADRGTVVDTRFNLMYHHDFARDEDGRVIVDDLEKQLADLRKKYARRAERFVNELDGKKVLFVRNRCGNDPVYLNGDYGDIQPDQCMQIQRALSALLPRTRFDLFATNKPGFEAFSYRGSEIFSDSIIEYGDCSDYMVSPRGWAEMFERNRIVLRAADKASAVAVTA
;
A
#
# COMPACT_ATOMS: atom_id res chain seq x y z
N MET A 1 57.56 -2.02 14.71
CA MET A 1 58.51 -2.44 13.65
C MET A 1 57.88 -3.63 12.96
N GLU A 2 57.64 -3.46 11.65
CA GLU A 2 57.34 -4.46 10.61
C GLU A 2 56.13 -5.41 10.83
N HIS A 3 54.97 -5.09 10.25
CA HIS A 3 54.52 -5.47 8.89
C HIS A 3 54.50 -6.98 8.65
N ALA A 4 53.30 -7.58 8.69
CA ALA A 4 53.01 -8.86 8.03
C ALA A 4 51.82 -8.66 7.08
N LEU A 5 52.08 -8.94 5.81
CA LEU A 5 51.23 -8.73 4.65
C LEU A 5 50.15 -9.80 4.46
N LEU A 6 49.05 -9.32 3.90
CA LEU A 6 48.02 -9.95 3.07
C LEU A 6 48.47 -11.08 2.13
N ALA A 7 47.57 -12.05 1.93
CA ALA A 7 47.36 -12.70 0.63
C ALA A 7 45.86 -12.98 0.42
N VAL A 8 45.20 -12.11 -0.35
CA VAL A 8 43.85 -12.30 -0.91
C VAL A 8 44.04 -12.87 -2.32
N ALA A 9 43.38 -13.99 -2.61
CA ALA A 9 43.37 -14.61 -3.92
C ALA A 9 42.55 -13.78 -4.92
N ALA A 10 43.23 -13.19 -5.90
CA ALA A 10 42.63 -12.59 -7.07
C ALA A 10 42.29 -13.69 -8.10
N LYS A 11 41.01 -13.80 -8.48
CA LYS A 11 40.60 -14.49 -9.71
C LYS A 11 40.62 -13.48 -10.85
N THR A 12 41.51 -13.72 -11.80
CA THR A 12 41.57 -13.06 -13.11
C THR A 12 40.38 -13.50 -13.97
N TYR A 13 39.63 -12.52 -14.49
CA TYR A 13 38.69 -12.72 -15.60
C TYR A 13 39.31 -12.11 -16.85
N ASP A 14 39.41 -12.93 -17.89
CA ASP A 14 39.98 -12.57 -19.18
C ASP A 14 39.09 -11.60 -19.97
N PHE A 15 39.76 -10.65 -20.61
CA PHE A 15 39.24 -9.73 -21.61
C PHE A 15 38.86 -10.48 -22.89
N VAL A 16 37.64 -10.25 -23.39
CA VAL A 16 37.30 -10.42 -24.82
C VAL A 16 36.60 -9.14 -25.31
N THR A 17 37.02 -8.77 -26.52
CA THR A 17 36.87 -7.54 -27.31
C THR A 17 35.46 -7.00 -27.58
N PRO A 18 35.34 -5.73 -28.02
CA PRO A 18 34.06 -5.02 -28.14
C PRO A 18 33.33 -5.38 -29.44
N VAL A 19 32.02 -5.64 -29.33
CA VAL A 19 31.13 -5.69 -30.49
C VAL A 19 30.21 -4.47 -30.46
N THR A 20 30.44 -3.58 -31.42
CA THR A 20 29.56 -2.48 -31.75
C THR A 20 28.30 -3.01 -32.45
N HIS A 21 27.14 -2.91 -31.81
CA HIS A 21 25.86 -2.96 -32.51
C HIS A 21 24.95 -1.81 -32.07
N ARG A 22 24.65 -0.95 -33.05
CA ARG A 22 23.59 0.05 -33.02
C ARG A 22 22.25 -0.64 -32.78
N ALA A 23 21.54 -0.25 -31.72
CA ALA A 23 20.13 -0.60 -31.55
C ALA A 23 19.25 0.39 -32.34
N PRO A 24 18.26 -0.09 -33.13
CA PRO A 24 17.36 0.77 -33.86
C PRO A 24 16.20 1.27 -32.97
N LEU A 25 15.77 2.50 -33.23
CA LEU A 25 14.49 3.05 -32.79
C LEU A 25 13.35 2.10 -33.21
N LEU A 26 12.61 1.58 -32.24
CA LEU A 26 11.32 0.95 -32.47
C LEU A 26 10.21 2.00 -32.34
N CYS A 27 9.91 2.61 -33.49
CA CYS A 27 8.69 3.35 -33.74
C CYS A 27 7.56 2.33 -33.94
N PHE A 28 6.48 2.43 -33.15
CA PHE A 28 5.28 1.62 -33.34
C PHE A 28 4.56 2.06 -34.62
N THR A 29 4.84 1.41 -35.74
CA THR A 29 3.99 1.49 -36.94
C THR A 29 2.89 0.44 -36.85
N GLN A 30 1.63 0.91 -36.83
CA GLN A 30 0.44 0.08 -37.02
C GLN A 30 0.50 -0.64 -38.37
N LYS A 31 0.26 -1.96 -38.38
CA LYS A 31 -0.09 -2.70 -39.60
C LYS A 31 -1.62 -2.90 -39.67
N PRO A 32 -2.25 -2.69 -40.82
CA PRO A 32 -3.67 -2.94 -41.03
C PRO A 32 -3.92 -4.39 -41.48
N GLY A 33 -5.09 -4.91 -41.12
CA GLY A 33 -5.71 -6.04 -41.80
C GLY A 33 -5.58 -7.39 -41.10
N LEU A 34 -6.63 -7.78 -40.38
CA LEU A 34 -7.36 -9.05 -40.54
C LEU A 34 -8.45 -9.11 -39.46
N THR A 35 -9.71 -8.99 -39.89
CA THR A 35 -10.87 -9.40 -39.09
C THR A 35 -10.96 -10.92 -39.10
N PRO A 36 -11.41 -11.52 -38.00
CA PRO A 36 -12.75 -12.11 -38.06
C PRO A 36 -13.59 -11.80 -36.82
N HIS A 37 -14.90 -11.77 -37.07
CA HIS A 37 -15.96 -11.56 -36.10
C HIS A 37 -15.85 -12.44 -34.85
N CYS A 38 -15.83 -11.79 -33.68
CA CYS A 38 -16.32 -12.40 -32.44
C CYS A 38 -17.40 -11.48 -31.86
N ARG A 39 -18.67 -11.84 -32.10
CA ARG A 39 -19.82 -11.22 -31.43
C ARG A 39 -19.84 -11.72 -29.99
N CYS A 40 -19.47 -10.88 -29.02
CA CYS A 40 -19.78 -11.12 -27.60
C CYS A 40 -19.74 -9.85 -26.72
N ASP A 41 -20.30 -8.72 -27.16
CA ASP A 41 -20.28 -7.46 -26.35
C ASP A 41 -21.65 -6.95 -25.86
N PHE A 42 -22.72 -7.77 -25.93
CA PHE A 42 -24.06 -7.29 -25.53
C PHE A 42 -24.61 -7.84 -24.21
N MET A 43 -23.80 -8.52 -23.39
CA MET A 43 -24.24 -9.12 -22.11
C MET A 43 -23.55 -8.56 -20.85
N LEU A 44 -22.57 -7.66 -20.95
CA LEU A 44 -21.81 -7.14 -19.79
C LEU A 44 -22.39 -5.87 -19.14
N THR A 45 -23.40 -5.21 -19.74
CA THR A 45 -23.96 -3.96 -19.21
C THR A 45 -25.14 -4.15 -18.25
N LYS A 46 -25.89 -5.27 -18.33
CA LYS A 46 -27.00 -5.54 -17.40
C LYS A 46 -26.55 -6.02 -16.02
N SER A 47 -25.36 -6.63 -15.91
CA SER A 47 -24.83 -7.13 -14.64
C SER A 47 -24.44 -5.99 -13.69
N LYS A 48 -23.80 -4.92 -14.18
CA LYS A 48 -23.42 -3.75 -13.35
C LYS A 48 -24.62 -2.97 -12.79
N PHE A 49 -25.80 -3.06 -13.42
CA PHE A 49 -27.00 -2.35 -12.94
C PHE A 49 -27.68 -3.05 -11.77
N LEU A 50 -27.64 -4.39 -11.72
CA LEU A 50 -28.20 -5.16 -10.60
C LEU A 50 -27.28 -5.15 -9.37
N GLU A 51 -25.95 -5.07 -9.56
CA GLU A 51 -25.02 -4.81 -8.45
C GLU A 51 -25.29 -3.47 -7.77
N LYS A 52 -25.63 -2.43 -8.55
CA LYS A 52 -26.02 -1.11 -8.00
C LYS A 52 -27.25 -1.19 -7.10
N LEU A 53 -28.23 -2.05 -7.41
CA LEU A 53 -29.47 -2.18 -6.63
C LEU A 53 -29.27 -3.01 -5.35
N ALA A 54 -28.37 -4.01 -5.36
CA ALA A 54 -28.06 -4.82 -4.18
C ALA A 54 -27.41 -4.02 -3.03
N VAL A 55 -26.78 -2.87 -3.33
CA VAL A 55 -26.20 -1.97 -2.32
C VAL A 55 -27.27 -1.27 -1.47
N PHE A 56 -28.47 -1.03 -2.01
CA PHE A 56 -29.52 -0.22 -1.35
C PHE A 56 -30.42 -0.99 -0.38
N GLY A 57 -30.33 -2.33 -0.32
CA GLY A 57 -31.16 -3.18 0.53
C GLY A 57 -30.62 -3.48 1.93
N ARG A 58 -29.43 -2.97 2.31
CA ARG A 58 -28.83 -3.26 3.61
C ARG A 58 -29.49 -2.41 4.71
N ASN A 59 -29.94 -3.06 5.79
CA ASN A 59 -30.30 -2.39 7.05
C ASN A 59 -29.24 -1.33 7.36
N HIS A 60 -29.66 -0.07 7.47
CA HIS A 60 -28.72 1.04 7.61
C HIS A 60 -27.79 0.79 8.82
N PRO A 61 -26.47 0.63 8.60
CA PRO A 61 -25.56 0.43 9.70
C PRO A 61 -25.63 1.64 10.64
N ARG A 62 -25.37 1.43 11.93
CA ARG A 62 -25.17 2.55 12.87
C ARG A 62 -23.94 3.35 12.44
N ALA A 63 -23.93 4.65 12.74
CA ALA A 63 -22.76 5.48 12.48
C ALA A 63 -21.51 4.90 13.16
N ARG A 64 -20.40 4.79 12.41
CA ARG A 64 -19.13 4.24 12.87
C ARG A 64 -18.14 5.37 13.08
N SER A 65 -17.99 5.80 14.33
CA SER A 65 -17.13 6.92 14.70
C SER A 65 -15.76 6.42 15.18
N TYR A 66 -14.68 6.99 14.64
CA TYR A 66 -13.30 6.61 14.93
C TYR A 66 -12.45 7.82 15.30
N ASP A 67 -11.46 7.62 16.18
CA ASP A 67 -10.45 8.64 16.49
C ASP A 67 -9.42 8.74 15.36
N ARG A 68 -9.22 7.66 14.59
CA ARG A 68 -8.31 7.58 13.44
C ARG A 68 -8.86 6.67 12.35
N VAL A 69 -8.58 7.01 11.09
CA VAL A 69 -8.76 6.15 9.91
C VAL A 69 -7.40 6.04 9.22
N ILE A 70 -6.87 4.82 9.10
CA ILE A 70 -5.46 4.58 8.73
C ILE A 70 -5.37 3.48 7.67
N SER A 71 -4.54 3.70 6.66
CA SER A 71 -4.18 2.66 5.71
C SER A 71 -3.20 1.67 6.33
N ILE A 72 -3.41 0.37 6.08
CA ILE A 72 -2.43 -0.69 6.37
C ILE A 72 -1.85 -1.27 5.05
N GLY A 73 -1.64 -0.39 4.08
CA GLY A 73 -0.99 -0.68 2.80
C GLY A 73 -1.95 -1.22 1.75
N SER A 74 -1.50 -2.25 1.03
CA SER A 74 -1.98 -2.68 -0.29
C SER A 74 -1.45 -1.78 -1.41
N ASN A 75 -1.92 -0.53 -1.51
CA ASN A 75 -1.46 0.41 -2.51
C ASN A 75 -1.63 1.88 -2.05
N CYS A 76 -1.04 2.81 -2.81
CA CYS A 76 -1.05 4.24 -2.52
C CYS A 76 -2.45 4.88 -2.60
N GLU A 77 -3.37 4.30 -3.39
CA GLU A 77 -4.76 4.72 -3.56
C GLU A 77 -5.48 4.90 -2.22
N VAL A 78 -5.33 3.94 -1.30
CA VAL A 78 -6.02 3.97 0.01
C VAL A 78 -5.60 5.18 0.83
N THR A 79 -4.29 5.42 0.92
CA THR A 79 -3.74 6.51 1.71
C THR A 79 -4.18 7.86 1.15
N TRP A 80 -4.11 8.01 -0.17
CA TRP A 80 -4.53 9.23 -0.84
C TRP A 80 -6.00 9.53 -0.55
N ASN A 81 -6.88 8.55 -0.75
CA ASN A 81 -8.33 8.72 -0.59
C ASN A 81 -8.74 8.98 0.87
N ILE A 82 -8.12 8.32 1.84
CA ILE A 82 -8.34 8.60 3.28
C ILE A 82 -7.99 10.06 3.59
N ARG A 83 -6.81 10.52 3.16
CA ARG A 83 -6.36 11.89 3.44
C ARG A 83 -7.21 12.92 2.73
N HIS A 84 -7.56 12.66 1.49
CA HIS A 84 -8.40 13.55 0.69
C HIS A 84 -9.79 13.69 1.30
N HIS A 85 -10.43 12.59 1.71
CA HIS A 85 -11.78 12.61 2.27
C HIS A 85 -11.81 13.17 3.70
N PHE A 86 -10.98 12.65 4.60
CA PHE A 86 -11.00 13.01 6.02
C PHE A 86 -10.09 14.21 6.39
N LYS A 87 -9.41 14.82 5.40
CA LYS A 87 -8.50 15.97 5.57
C LYS A 87 -7.41 15.73 6.63
N THR A 88 -6.84 14.52 6.63
CA THR A 88 -5.76 14.14 7.55
C THR A 88 -4.39 14.34 6.89
N GLY A 89 -3.43 14.91 7.63
CA GLY A 89 -2.06 15.15 7.14
C GLY A 89 -1.00 14.22 7.72
N LYS A 90 -1.36 13.39 8.71
CA LYS A 90 -0.40 12.52 9.39
C LYS A 90 -0.09 11.29 8.56
N ALA A 91 1.19 10.94 8.50
CA ALA A 91 1.68 9.73 7.88
C ALA A 91 1.97 8.61 8.89
N TYR A 92 1.61 7.39 8.51
CA TYR A 92 1.90 6.14 9.23
C TYR A 92 2.83 5.22 8.40
N PRO A 93 3.33 4.10 8.96
CA PRO A 93 4.32 3.26 8.28
C PRO A 93 3.88 2.73 6.92
N PHE A 94 2.66 2.21 6.80
CA PHE A 94 2.19 1.63 5.54
C PHE A 94 1.66 2.64 4.52
N ASP A 95 1.65 3.93 4.88
CA ASP A 95 1.23 4.97 3.95
C ASP A 95 2.19 5.00 2.76
N TRP A 96 1.64 4.88 1.55
CA TRP A 96 2.35 4.93 0.27
C TRP A 96 3.17 3.69 -0.10
N TRP A 97 3.10 2.61 0.68
CA TRP A 97 3.72 1.34 0.32
C TRP A 97 2.78 0.47 -0.50
N MET A 98 3.34 -0.24 -1.48
CA MET A 98 2.68 -1.44 -2.01
C MET A 98 3.06 -2.60 -1.10
N THR A 99 2.05 -3.28 -0.58
CA THR A 99 2.20 -4.22 0.52
C THR A 99 1.33 -5.45 0.28
N PRO A 100 1.90 -6.56 -0.20
CA PRO A 100 1.28 -7.87 -0.20
C PRO A 100 0.72 -8.27 1.17
N PHE A 101 -0.21 -9.23 1.18
CA PHE A 101 -0.85 -9.62 2.42
C PHE A 101 0.14 -10.23 3.42
N HIS A 102 0.96 -11.21 2.99
CA HIS A 102 2.01 -11.76 3.85
C HIS A 102 3.01 -10.69 4.32
N ALA A 103 3.42 -9.78 3.43
CA ALA A 103 4.32 -8.67 3.75
C ALA A 103 3.80 -7.79 4.91
N LEU A 104 2.48 -7.51 4.91
CA LEU A 104 1.86 -6.78 6.02
C LEU A 104 2.02 -7.53 7.34
N LEU A 105 1.75 -8.84 7.35
CA LEU A 105 1.87 -9.65 8.56
C LEU A 105 3.32 -9.70 9.06
N ASP A 106 4.28 -9.92 8.16
CA ASP A 106 5.70 -10.01 8.50
C ASP A 106 6.23 -8.70 9.09
N VAL A 107 5.84 -7.55 8.54
CA VAL A 107 6.24 -6.23 9.06
C VAL A 107 5.62 -5.98 10.44
N LEU A 108 4.36 -6.37 10.65
CA LEU A 108 3.68 -6.22 11.95
C LEU A 108 4.32 -7.14 13.01
N ASP A 109 4.62 -8.39 12.66
CA ASP A 109 5.28 -9.36 13.54
C ASP A 109 6.69 -8.91 13.93
N ALA A 110 7.46 -8.43 12.94
CA ALA A 110 8.77 -7.82 13.16
C ALA A 110 8.71 -6.47 13.89
N ARG A 111 7.52 -5.94 14.18
CA ARG A 111 7.30 -4.62 14.81
C ARG A 111 8.07 -3.50 14.09
N PHE A 112 8.04 -3.52 12.75
CA PHE A 112 8.76 -2.60 11.87
C PHE A 112 10.30 -2.69 11.95
N SER A 113 10.86 -3.71 12.59
CA SER A 113 12.31 -3.91 12.69
C SER A 113 12.94 -4.44 11.40
N GLY A 114 14.09 -3.87 11.04
CA GLY A 114 14.88 -4.26 9.87
C GLY A 114 14.27 -3.85 8.52
N LEU A 115 13.48 -2.76 8.52
CA LEU A 115 13.12 -2.02 7.32
C LEU A 115 14.34 -1.23 6.81
N PHE A 116 14.47 -1.11 5.49
CA PHE A 116 15.55 -0.36 4.84
C PHE A 116 16.96 -0.90 5.16
N GLU A 117 17.10 -2.20 5.38
CA GLU A 117 18.42 -2.85 5.49
C GLU A 117 19.05 -2.98 4.09
N PRO A 118 20.27 -2.47 3.83
CA PRO A 118 20.78 -2.37 2.46
C PRO A 118 20.89 -3.74 1.78
N SER A 119 21.23 -4.78 2.56
CA SER A 119 21.34 -6.16 2.08
C SER A 119 20.01 -6.75 1.61
N ASN A 120 18.89 -6.17 2.01
CA ASN A 120 17.55 -6.62 1.64
C ASN A 120 16.95 -5.77 0.52
N LEU A 121 17.62 -4.68 0.09
CA LEU A 121 17.07 -3.78 -0.92
C LEU A 121 17.58 -4.13 -2.32
N SER A 122 16.65 -4.11 -3.27
CA SER A 122 16.94 -4.26 -4.69
C SER A 122 16.37 -3.07 -5.46
N VAL A 123 17.18 -2.52 -6.36
CA VAL A 123 16.74 -1.50 -7.33
C VAL A 123 16.68 -2.20 -8.69
N PRO A 124 15.48 -2.43 -9.27
CA PRO A 124 15.36 -3.02 -10.60
C PRO A 124 16.08 -2.21 -11.67
N ALA A 125 16.41 -2.84 -12.80
CA ALA A 125 17.22 -2.23 -13.86
C ALA A 125 16.60 -0.94 -14.44
N ASP A 126 15.27 -0.84 -14.47
CA ASP A 126 14.56 0.36 -14.93
C ASP A 126 14.55 1.50 -13.90
N ARG A 127 14.99 1.22 -12.65
CA ARG A 127 14.99 2.12 -11.50
C ARG A 127 13.60 2.70 -11.21
N GLY A 128 12.53 1.96 -11.54
CA GLY A 128 11.15 2.41 -11.33
C GLY A 128 10.76 2.47 -9.85
N THR A 129 11.39 1.66 -8.99
CA THR A 129 11.12 1.58 -7.55
C THR A 129 12.32 1.02 -6.79
N VAL A 130 12.22 0.97 -5.46
CA VAL A 130 13.07 0.12 -4.61
C VAL A 130 12.21 -0.97 -4.01
N VAL A 131 12.71 -2.20 -4.01
CA VAL A 131 12.04 -3.39 -3.48
C VAL A 131 12.76 -3.85 -2.22
N ASP A 132 12.03 -4.02 -1.12
CA ASP A 132 12.50 -4.78 0.03
C ASP A 132 12.24 -6.26 -0.22
N THR A 133 13.31 -7.01 -0.45
CA THR A 133 13.26 -8.45 -0.76
C THR A 133 13.02 -9.33 0.46
N ARG A 134 13.26 -8.82 1.68
CA ARG A 134 12.97 -9.55 2.92
C ARG A 134 11.47 -9.55 3.19
N PHE A 135 10.85 -8.38 3.16
CA PHE A 135 9.43 -8.23 3.45
C PHE A 135 8.55 -8.28 2.21
N ASN A 136 9.13 -8.25 1.01
CA ASN A 136 8.41 -8.15 -0.25
C ASN A 136 7.54 -6.87 -0.31
N LEU A 137 8.19 -5.71 -0.15
CA LEU A 137 7.55 -4.38 -0.20
C LEU A 137 8.08 -3.56 -1.37
N MET A 138 7.28 -2.63 -1.90
CA MET A 138 7.78 -1.58 -2.79
C MET A 138 7.71 -0.21 -2.15
N TYR A 139 8.82 0.50 -2.22
CA TYR A 139 9.01 1.86 -1.70
C TYR A 139 8.89 2.91 -2.80
N HIS A 140 7.78 2.86 -3.54
CA HIS A 140 7.58 3.65 -4.76
C HIS A 140 7.62 5.18 -4.54
N HIS A 141 7.43 5.67 -3.32
CA HIS A 141 7.41 7.12 -3.06
C HIS A 141 8.43 7.59 -2.01
N ASP A 142 9.37 6.74 -1.61
CA ASP A 142 10.27 7.04 -0.50
C ASP A 142 11.66 7.50 -0.91
N PHE A 143 12.16 7.00 -2.04
CA PHE A 143 13.48 7.35 -2.56
C PHE A 143 13.40 8.58 -3.47
N ALA A 144 14.49 9.35 -3.48
CA ALA A 144 14.66 10.47 -4.38
C ALA A 144 14.60 10.01 -5.84
N ARG A 145 14.01 10.84 -6.69
CA ARG A 145 13.80 10.55 -8.10
C ARG A 145 14.41 11.62 -8.99
N ASP A 146 14.92 11.22 -10.15
CA ASP A 146 15.39 12.11 -11.20
C ASP A 146 14.21 12.73 -11.99
N GLU A 147 14.52 13.54 -13.00
CA GLU A 147 13.51 14.23 -13.83
C GLU A 147 12.62 13.27 -14.63
N ASP A 148 13.13 12.07 -14.93
CA ASP A 148 12.37 10.99 -15.59
C ASP A 148 11.55 10.17 -14.59
N GLY A 149 11.59 10.53 -13.30
CA GLY A 149 10.90 9.83 -12.24
C GLY A 149 11.56 8.51 -11.86
N ARG A 150 12.86 8.28 -12.14
CA ARG A 150 13.59 7.07 -11.75
C ARG A 150 14.35 7.27 -10.44
N VAL A 151 14.55 6.20 -9.67
CA VAL A 151 15.29 6.23 -8.40
C VAL A 151 16.74 6.68 -8.62
N ILE A 152 17.17 7.67 -7.84
CA ILE A 152 18.56 8.15 -7.79
C ILE A 152 19.38 7.21 -6.88
N VAL A 153 20.37 6.53 -7.46
CA VAL A 153 21.18 5.51 -6.77
C VAL A 153 22.49 6.04 -6.18
N ASP A 154 22.99 7.18 -6.68
CA ASP A 154 24.32 7.71 -6.32
C ASP A 154 24.47 8.10 -4.83
N ASP A 155 23.35 8.26 -4.11
CA ASP A 155 23.32 8.66 -2.70
C ASP A 155 22.41 7.74 -1.85
N LEU A 156 22.38 6.44 -2.20
CA LEU A 156 21.46 5.50 -1.56
C LEU A 156 21.70 5.41 -0.05
N GLU A 157 22.94 5.30 0.41
CA GLU A 157 23.26 5.17 1.84
C GLU A 157 22.75 6.33 2.70
N LYS A 158 22.88 7.57 2.22
CA LYS A 158 22.36 8.74 2.92
C LYS A 158 20.83 8.73 2.94
N GLN A 159 20.20 8.42 1.80
CA GLN A 159 18.74 8.27 1.72
C GLN A 159 18.26 7.20 2.71
N LEU A 160 18.96 6.08 2.84
CA LEU A 160 18.63 5.01 3.79
C LEU A 160 18.72 5.48 5.24
N ALA A 161 19.75 6.26 5.61
CA ALA A 161 19.85 6.83 6.94
C ALA A 161 18.63 7.71 7.28
N ASP A 162 18.23 8.58 6.35
CA ASP A 162 17.07 9.45 6.51
C ASP A 162 15.74 8.68 6.52
N LEU A 163 15.61 7.65 5.68
CA LEU A 163 14.44 6.78 5.62
C LEU A 163 14.27 5.96 6.90
N ARG A 164 15.35 5.35 7.42
CA ARG A 164 15.31 4.66 8.73
C ARG A 164 14.85 5.59 9.83
N LYS A 165 15.42 6.81 9.91
CA LYS A 165 15.00 7.81 10.89
C LYS A 165 13.54 8.23 10.70
N LYS A 166 13.09 8.42 9.46
CA LYS A 166 11.71 8.77 9.10
C LYS A 166 10.73 7.68 9.52
N TYR A 167 11.03 6.42 9.23
CA TYR A 167 10.11 5.31 9.50
C TYR A 167 10.15 4.83 10.94
N ALA A 168 11.28 4.95 11.65
CA ALA A 168 11.31 4.78 13.10
C ALA A 168 10.31 5.71 13.80
N ARG A 169 10.30 7.01 13.44
CA ARG A 169 9.32 7.97 13.97
C ARG A 169 7.87 7.62 13.60
N ARG A 170 7.63 7.08 12.40
CA ARG A 170 6.28 6.68 11.96
C ARG A 170 5.81 5.43 12.70
N ALA A 171 6.69 4.46 12.94
CA ALA A 171 6.41 3.26 13.70
C ALA A 171 6.11 3.59 15.16
N GLU A 172 6.94 4.43 15.78
CA GLU A 172 6.70 4.93 17.14
C GLU A 172 5.37 5.66 17.24
N ARG A 173 5.08 6.57 16.29
CA ARG A 173 3.79 7.25 16.21
C ARG A 173 2.62 6.28 16.07
N PHE A 174 2.76 5.25 15.24
CA PHE A 174 1.74 4.24 15.02
C PHE A 174 1.40 3.48 16.30
N VAL A 175 2.38 3.20 17.15
CA VAL A 175 2.11 2.57 18.46
C VAL A 175 1.54 3.59 19.45
N ASN A 176 2.22 4.73 19.62
CA ASN A 176 1.92 5.67 20.70
C ASN A 176 0.62 6.46 20.47
N GLU A 177 0.34 6.92 19.24
CA GLU A 177 -0.88 7.70 18.98
C GLU A 177 -2.15 6.85 18.93
N LEU A 178 -2.01 5.54 18.68
CA LEU A 178 -3.15 4.63 18.57
C LEU A 178 -3.51 3.97 19.91
N ASP A 179 -2.63 4.03 20.90
CA ASP A 179 -2.88 3.49 22.24
C ASP A 179 -4.18 4.05 22.84
N GLY A 180 -5.07 3.14 23.27
CA GLY A 180 -6.37 3.48 23.84
C GLY A 180 -7.40 4.13 22.89
N LYS A 181 -7.07 4.32 21.61
CA LYS A 181 -7.97 4.92 20.60
C LYS A 181 -8.89 3.88 19.97
N LYS A 182 -9.98 4.35 19.36
CA LYS A 182 -10.80 3.61 18.40
C LYS A 182 -10.33 3.91 16.98
N VAL A 183 -9.80 2.93 16.27
CA VAL A 183 -9.19 3.09 14.94
C VAL A 183 -9.96 2.31 13.88
N LEU A 184 -10.11 2.87 12.69
CA LEU A 184 -10.48 2.11 11.50
C LEU A 184 -9.21 1.83 10.69
N PHE A 185 -8.85 0.56 10.56
CA PHE A 185 -7.83 0.15 9.61
C PHE A 185 -8.49 -0.14 8.25
N VAL A 186 -7.93 0.43 7.19
CA VAL A 186 -8.46 0.30 5.84
C VAL A 186 -7.42 -0.39 4.96
N ARG A 187 -7.84 -1.39 4.21
CA ARG A 187 -6.99 -2.12 3.28
C ARG A 187 -7.73 -2.40 1.98
N ASN A 188 -7.09 -2.07 0.87
CA ASN A 188 -7.62 -2.41 -0.46
C ASN A 188 -7.48 -3.90 -0.77
N ARG A 189 -8.23 -4.39 -1.77
CA ARG A 189 -7.88 -5.64 -2.46
C ARG A 189 -6.39 -5.62 -2.86
N CYS A 190 -5.76 -6.78 -2.92
CA CYS A 190 -4.35 -6.86 -3.23
C CYS A 190 -4.15 -6.65 -4.75
N GLY A 191 -3.79 -5.42 -5.13
CA GLY A 191 -3.53 -5.01 -6.51
C GLY A 191 -2.06 -4.72 -6.75
N ASN A 192 -1.18 -5.54 -6.18
CA ASN A 192 0.27 -5.33 -6.31
C ASN A 192 0.74 -5.55 -7.74
N ASP A 193 1.82 -4.87 -8.10
CA ASP A 193 2.48 -5.02 -9.39
C ASP A 193 3.24 -6.37 -9.44
N PRO A 194 2.79 -7.34 -10.26
CA PRO A 194 3.43 -8.64 -10.36
C PRO A 194 4.83 -8.62 -10.94
N VAL A 195 5.24 -7.50 -11.54
CA VAL A 195 6.59 -7.34 -12.07
C VAL A 195 7.62 -7.30 -10.94
N TYR A 196 7.26 -6.74 -9.78
CA TYR A 196 8.22 -6.47 -8.69
C TYR A 196 7.95 -7.26 -7.41
N LEU A 197 6.70 -7.66 -7.18
CA LEU A 197 6.28 -8.28 -5.94
C LEU A 197 5.87 -9.72 -6.15
N ASN A 198 6.25 -10.57 -5.19
CA ASN A 198 5.78 -11.94 -5.15
C ASN A 198 4.40 -12.03 -4.48
N GLY A 199 3.60 -13.02 -4.85
CA GLY A 199 2.48 -13.50 -4.04
C GLY A 199 1.15 -12.74 -4.12
N ASP A 200 0.19 -13.27 -3.35
CA ASP A 200 -1.19 -12.84 -3.05
C ASP A 200 -1.84 -11.85 -4.03
N TYR A 201 -2.20 -12.31 -5.22
CA TYR A 201 -3.08 -11.55 -6.11
C TYR A 201 -4.53 -11.80 -5.75
N GLY A 202 -5.31 -10.71 -5.71
CA GLY A 202 -6.76 -10.78 -5.63
C GLY A 202 -7.33 -10.29 -4.31
N ASP A 203 -8.53 -10.79 -4.04
CA ASP A 203 -9.41 -10.24 -3.03
C ASP A 203 -9.01 -10.68 -1.62
N ILE A 204 -9.03 -9.73 -0.67
CA ILE A 204 -8.79 -10.01 0.74
C ILE A 204 -9.89 -10.91 1.33
N GLN A 205 -9.52 -12.08 1.85
CA GLN A 205 -10.45 -13.09 2.36
C GLN A 205 -10.77 -12.90 3.86
N PRO A 206 -11.90 -13.43 4.37
CA PRO A 206 -12.26 -13.31 5.79
C PRO A 206 -11.19 -13.86 6.75
N ASP A 207 -10.52 -14.95 6.40
CA ASP A 207 -9.43 -15.54 7.18
C ASP A 207 -8.20 -14.62 7.23
N GLN A 208 -7.87 -13.96 6.11
CA GLN A 208 -6.83 -12.94 6.05
C GLN A 208 -7.16 -11.74 6.95
N CYS A 209 -8.42 -11.30 6.99
CA CYS A 209 -8.88 -10.27 7.92
C CYS A 209 -8.70 -10.70 9.38
N MET A 210 -8.98 -11.97 9.73
CA MET A 210 -8.73 -12.49 11.08
C MET A 210 -7.23 -12.53 11.42
N GLN A 211 -6.36 -12.85 10.46
CA GLN A 211 -4.90 -12.82 10.67
C GLN A 211 -4.39 -11.40 10.94
N ILE A 212 -4.84 -10.42 10.15
CA ILE A 212 -4.55 -8.99 10.38
C ILE A 212 -5.03 -8.57 11.77
N GLN A 213 -6.24 -8.96 12.16
CA GLN A 213 -6.81 -8.65 13.47
C GLN A 213 -5.91 -9.19 14.59
N ARG A 214 -5.40 -10.43 14.48
CA ARG A 214 -4.50 -11.01 15.47
C ARG A 214 -3.17 -10.26 15.56
N ALA A 215 -2.55 -9.97 14.41
CA ALA A 215 -1.28 -9.26 14.36
C ALA A 215 -1.39 -7.84 14.96
N LEU A 216 -2.43 -7.09 14.57
CA LEU A 216 -2.68 -5.75 15.11
C LEU A 216 -3.02 -5.79 16.61
N SER A 217 -3.78 -6.78 17.08
CA SER A 217 -4.07 -6.92 18.52
C SER A 217 -2.82 -7.21 19.34
N ALA A 218 -1.87 -7.97 18.80
CA ALA A 218 -0.60 -8.25 19.46
C ALA A 218 0.30 -7.00 19.51
N LEU A 219 0.27 -6.17 18.47
CA LEU A 219 1.04 -4.92 18.40
C LEU A 219 0.41 -3.79 19.22
N LEU A 220 -0.92 -3.71 19.27
CA LEU A 220 -1.71 -2.61 19.81
C LEU A 220 -2.77 -3.11 20.83
N PRO A 221 -2.35 -3.70 21.97
CA PRO A 221 -3.24 -4.46 22.86
C PRO A 221 -4.36 -3.65 23.51
N ARG A 222 -4.21 -2.32 23.58
CA ARG A 222 -5.20 -1.40 24.17
C ARG A 222 -6.00 -0.63 23.14
N THR A 223 -5.66 -0.75 21.86
CA THR A 223 -6.37 -0.08 20.77
C THR A 223 -7.61 -0.90 20.42
N ARG A 224 -8.76 -0.22 20.38
CA ARG A 224 -9.97 -0.82 19.80
C ARG A 224 -9.95 -0.52 18.31
N PHE A 225 -10.23 -1.50 17.47
CA PHE A 225 -10.24 -1.22 16.04
C PHE A 225 -11.23 -2.08 15.28
N ASP A 226 -11.68 -1.54 14.15
CA ASP A 226 -12.46 -2.22 13.13
C ASP A 226 -11.60 -2.32 11.85
N LEU A 227 -11.88 -3.29 10.98
CA LEU A 227 -11.16 -3.51 9.72
C LEU A 227 -12.11 -3.35 8.53
N PHE A 228 -11.70 -2.50 7.58
CA PHE A 228 -12.46 -2.23 6.36
C PHE A 228 -11.68 -2.67 5.11
N ALA A 229 -12.20 -3.70 4.45
CA ALA A 229 -11.69 -4.22 3.19
C ALA A 229 -12.38 -3.52 2.00
N THR A 230 -11.62 -2.80 1.17
CA THR A 230 -12.18 -2.02 0.04
C THR A 230 -11.97 -2.69 -1.31
N ASN A 231 -12.82 -2.32 -2.29
CA ASN A 231 -12.79 -2.77 -3.69
C ASN A 231 -12.91 -4.29 -3.88
N LYS A 232 -13.73 -4.94 -3.04
CA LYS A 232 -14.02 -6.37 -3.10
C LYS A 232 -15.54 -6.61 -3.15
N PRO A 233 -16.06 -7.49 -4.04
CA PRO A 233 -17.43 -7.99 -3.92
C PRO A 233 -17.59 -8.69 -2.57
N GLY A 234 -18.32 -8.02 -1.68
CA GLY A 234 -18.11 -8.16 -0.24
C GLY A 234 -18.44 -9.53 0.32
N PHE A 235 -17.64 -9.97 1.29
CA PHE A 235 -18.10 -10.93 2.28
C PHE A 235 -19.03 -10.21 3.28
N GLU A 236 -19.99 -10.95 3.85
CA GLU A 236 -20.89 -10.41 4.87
C GLU A 236 -20.09 -9.88 6.06
N ALA A 237 -20.47 -8.71 6.58
CA ALA A 237 -19.81 -8.15 7.75
C ALA A 237 -19.92 -9.12 8.94
N PHE A 238 -18.83 -9.26 9.69
CA PHE A 238 -18.75 -10.16 10.84
C PHE A 238 -17.91 -9.54 11.96
N SER A 239 -18.16 -10.00 13.19
CA SER A 239 -17.39 -9.59 14.36
C SER A 239 -16.32 -10.63 14.69
N TYR A 240 -15.11 -10.19 15.02
CA TYR A 240 -14.05 -11.07 15.51
C TYR A 240 -13.29 -10.39 16.64
N ARG A 241 -13.28 -11.01 17.83
CA ARG A 241 -12.59 -10.50 19.04
C ARG A 241 -12.94 -9.03 19.38
N GLY A 242 -14.19 -8.65 19.17
CA GLY A 242 -14.68 -7.30 19.45
C GLY A 242 -14.39 -6.25 18.36
N SER A 243 -13.72 -6.64 17.27
CA SER A 243 -13.57 -5.84 16.06
C SER A 243 -14.67 -6.17 15.07
N GLU A 244 -15.25 -5.14 14.44
CA GLU A 244 -16.09 -5.31 13.26
C GLU A 244 -15.22 -5.42 12.01
N ILE A 245 -15.47 -6.43 11.19
CA ILE A 245 -14.80 -6.65 9.91
C ILE A 245 -15.85 -6.58 8.82
N PHE A 246 -15.67 -5.65 7.88
CA PHE A 246 -16.64 -5.43 6.81
C PHE A 246 -15.95 -5.06 5.51
N SER A 247 -16.69 -5.19 4.42
CA SER A 247 -16.18 -4.92 3.08
C SER A 247 -17.17 -4.16 2.21
N ASP A 248 -16.63 -3.43 1.24
CA ASP A 248 -17.40 -2.69 0.25
C ASP A 248 -16.56 -2.36 -0.99
N SER A 249 -17.20 -1.97 -2.09
CA SER A 249 -16.54 -1.67 -3.38
C SER A 249 -16.83 -0.25 -3.85
N ILE A 250 -15.81 0.52 -4.24
CA ILE A 250 -16.08 1.84 -4.82
C ILE A 250 -16.92 1.71 -6.10
N ILE A 251 -17.68 2.76 -6.39
CA ILE A 251 -18.25 2.96 -7.71
C ILE A 251 -17.20 3.74 -8.51
N GLU A 252 -16.66 3.14 -9.57
CA GLU A 252 -15.69 3.82 -10.43
C GLU A 252 -16.42 4.81 -11.34
N TYR A 253 -16.15 6.11 -11.17
CA TYR A 253 -16.74 7.17 -11.98
C TYR A 253 -15.86 7.63 -13.15
N GLY A 254 -14.59 7.18 -13.22
CA GLY A 254 -13.62 7.68 -14.20
C GLY A 254 -13.28 9.16 -14.01
N ASP A 255 -13.46 9.67 -12.79
CA ASP A 255 -13.15 11.04 -12.37
C ASP A 255 -11.67 11.23 -12.04
N CYS A 256 -10.85 10.19 -12.19
CA CYS A 256 -9.41 10.26 -12.12
C CYS A 256 -8.74 9.28 -13.10
N SER A 257 -7.60 9.68 -13.66
CA SER A 257 -6.87 8.91 -14.68
C SER A 257 -5.63 8.20 -14.13
N ASP A 258 -5.33 8.33 -12.84
CA ASP A 258 -4.13 7.76 -12.22
C ASP A 258 -4.49 6.75 -11.12
N TYR A 259 -3.53 6.46 -10.25
CA TYR A 259 -3.68 5.51 -9.15
C TYR A 259 -4.76 5.88 -8.12
N MET A 260 -5.37 7.08 -8.18
CA MET A 260 -6.47 7.46 -7.29
C MET A 260 -7.79 6.75 -7.62
N VAL A 261 -7.92 6.22 -8.85
CA VAL A 261 -9.09 5.51 -9.41
C VAL A 261 -10.38 6.34 -9.44
N SER A 262 -10.99 6.62 -8.28
CA SER A 262 -12.20 7.44 -8.20
C SER A 262 -12.38 8.11 -6.82
N PRO A 263 -11.88 9.34 -6.64
CA PRO A 263 -12.07 10.10 -5.40
C PRO A 263 -13.53 10.21 -4.97
N ARG A 264 -14.45 10.40 -5.92
CA ARG A 264 -15.89 10.40 -5.66
C ARG A 264 -16.38 9.04 -5.18
N GLY A 265 -15.98 7.95 -5.85
CA GLY A 265 -16.36 6.59 -5.49
C GLY A 265 -15.93 6.21 -4.07
N TRP A 266 -14.74 6.64 -3.66
CA TRP A 266 -14.23 6.49 -2.30
C TRP A 266 -15.03 7.29 -1.27
N ALA A 267 -15.36 8.55 -1.56
CA ALA A 267 -16.16 9.38 -0.67
C ALA A 267 -17.55 8.77 -0.42
N GLU A 268 -18.25 8.38 -1.50
CA GLU A 268 -19.56 7.73 -1.40
C GLU A 268 -19.48 6.39 -0.64
N MET A 269 -18.37 5.66 -0.75
CA MET A 269 -18.12 4.44 0.01
C MET A 269 -17.96 4.70 1.51
N PHE A 270 -17.22 5.73 1.91
CA PHE A 270 -17.11 6.10 3.32
C PHE A 270 -18.46 6.56 3.89
N GLU A 271 -19.21 7.35 3.12
CA GLU A 271 -20.53 7.87 3.51
C GLU A 271 -21.58 6.78 3.70
N ARG A 272 -21.71 5.85 2.73
CA ARG A 272 -22.70 4.76 2.85
C ARG A 272 -22.36 3.76 3.97
N ASN A 273 -21.08 3.63 4.31
CA ASN A 273 -20.62 2.88 5.49
C ASN A 273 -20.67 3.70 6.78
N ARG A 274 -21.08 4.97 6.70
CA ARG A 274 -21.22 5.91 7.81
C ARG A 274 -19.95 6.02 8.66
N ILE A 275 -18.80 6.03 7.99
CA ILE A 275 -17.51 6.17 8.63
C ILE A 275 -17.30 7.65 8.95
N VAL A 276 -17.12 7.95 10.23
CA VAL A 276 -16.96 9.32 10.72
C VAL A 276 -15.64 9.41 11.47
N LEU A 277 -14.75 10.30 11.03
CA LEU A 277 -13.58 10.68 11.81
C LEU A 277 -14.00 11.70 12.87
N ARG A 278 -13.70 11.40 14.14
CA ARG A 278 -13.91 12.34 15.24
C ARG A 278 -13.01 13.55 15.05
N ALA A 279 -13.55 14.74 15.31
CA ALA A 279 -12.72 15.93 15.41
C ALA A 279 -11.61 15.66 16.42
N ALA A 280 -10.38 16.01 16.09
CA ALA A 280 -9.30 15.94 17.07
C ALA A 280 -9.69 16.84 18.24
N ASP A 281 -9.67 16.30 19.45
CA ASP A 281 -9.85 17.10 20.66
C ASP A 281 -8.81 18.22 20.63
N LYS A 282 -9.26 19.47 20.42
CA LYS A 282 -8.38 20.65 20.40
C LYS A 282 -7.56 20.81 21.69
N ALA A 283 -7.90 20.06 22.73
CA ALA A 283 -7.24 20.05 24.04
C ALA A 283 -5.75 19.68 24.01
N SER A 284 -5.24 19.02 22.96
CA SER A 284 -3.80 18.70 22.88
C SER A 284 -2.92 19.82 22.30
N ALA A 285 -3.50 20.93 21.81
CA ALA A 285 -2.73 22.03 21.22
C ALA A 285 -2.19 23.04 22.25
N VAL A 286 -2.57 22.91 23.54
CA VAL A 286 -2.17 23.87 24.60
C VAL A 286 -0.95 23.40 25.40
N ALA A 287 -0.52 22.14 25.25
CA ALA A 287 0.51 21.53 26.11
C ALA A 287 1.96 21.58 25.56
N VAL A 288 2.28 22.40 24.54
CA VAL A 288 3.65 22.48 23.97
C VAL A 288 4.22 23.91 24.04
N THR A 289 3.63 24.79 24.85
CA THR A 289 4.12 26.17 25.07
C THR A 289 4.28 26.51 26.55
N ALA A 290 4.76 25.57 27.37
CA ALA A 290 5.15 25.81 28.76
C ALA A 290 6.49 25.13 29.05
#